data_AF-A0AAD8GRK4-F1
#
_entry.id   AF-A0AAD8GRK4-F1
#
_cell.length_a   1.000
_cell.length_b   1.000
_cell.length_c   1.000
_cell.angle_alpha   90.00
_cell.angle_beta   90.00
_cell.angle_gamma   90.00
#
_symmetry.space_group_name_H-M   'P 1'
#
loop_
_entity.id
_entity.type
_entity.pdbx_description
1 polymer ?
#
loop_
_entity_poly.entity_id
_entity_poly.type
_entity_poly.pdbx_seq_one_letter_code
_entity_poly.pdbx_strand_id
1 'polypeptide(L)'
;MEEVGSLKVTRLRMQRRCTKKCVKPTLLLSIVGSSYDTCLNGMLILQQKKSKARKESSTTSSPSTPDCVVLEKSEFQRPIGRKTAKEMEKKRKRMGNEYDDNGSAAILEQMRADQLESRKQRNEHLQEMIQLAKERENREKRREAKEQDEADAKIMAMDTSSMGDIEVEYFNSRKREIIERRRAHVSR
;
A
#
# COMPACT_ATOMS: atom_id res chain seq x y z
N MET A 1 -44.19 -10.03 -38.84
CA MET A 1 -43.10 -11.01 -39.04
C MET A 1 -42.06 -10.70 -37.98
N GLU A 2 -42.35 -10.99 -36.71
CA GLU A 2 -42.28 -12.32 -36.08
C GLU A 2 -40.88 -12.91 -36.21
N GLU A 3 -40.09 -12.84 -35.14
CA GLU A 3 -39.74 -14.05 -34.38
C GLU A 3 -39.37 -13.70 -32.93
N VAL A 4 -39.92 -14.52 -32.04
CA VAL A 4 -39.94 -14.45 -30.59
C VAL A 4 -38.93 -15.47 -30.08
N GLY A 5 -37.83 -15.00 -29.49
CA GLY A 5 -36.75 -15.84 -28.96
C GLY A 5 -36.84 -16.02 -27.45
N SER A 6 -37.11 -17.24 -27.04
CA SER A 6 -37.64 -17.68 -25.74
C SER A 6 -36.71 -17.54 -24.52
N LEU A 7 -37.38 -17.43 -23.37
CA LEU A 7 -36.91 -17.34 -21.99
C LEU A 7 -35.87 -18.41 -21.60
N LYS A 8 -34.87 -18.00 -20.81
CA LYS A 8 -34.40 -18.79 -19.66
C LYS A 8 -34.19 -17.89 -18.45
N VAL A 9 -35.23 -17.82 -17.63
CA VAL A 9 -35.21 -17.28 -16.27
C VAL A 9 -34.67 -18.38 -15.35
N THR A 10 -33.44 -18.25 -14.87
CA THR A 10 -32.95 -19.02 -13.72
C THR A 10 -33.10 -18.19 -12.46
N ARG A 11 -34.13 -18.56 -11.71
CA ARG A 11 -34.49 -18.04 -10.39
C ARG A 11 -33.75 -18.87 -9.35
N LEU A 12 -32.75 -18.31 -8.68
CA LEU A 12 -32.33 -18.83 -7.37
C LEU A 12 -32.46 -17.76 -6.28
N ARG A 13 -33.49 -17.96 -5.45
CA ARG A 13 -33.53 -17.76 -3.99
C ARG A 13 -32.12 -18.00 -3.38
N MET A 14 -31.65 -17.31 -2.34
CA MET A 14 -32.37 -16.94 -1.13
C MET A 14 -31.50 -15.99 -0.28
N GLN A 15 -32.17 -15.00 0.32
CA GLN A 15 -32.00 -14.50 1.69
C GLN A 15 -30.58 -14.31 2.29
N ARG A 16 -30.28 -13.06 2.67
CA ARG A 16 -30.22 -12.66 4.09
C ARG A 16 -30.38 -11.13 4.23
N ARG A 17 -31.47 -10.74 4.90
CA ARG A 17 -31.68 -9.40 5.42
C ARG A 17 -30.72 -9.20 6.59
N CYS A 18 -29.70 -8.36 6.44
CA CYS A 18 -29.01 -7.76 7.57
C CYS A 18 -29.45 -6.30 7.66
N THR A 19 -30.63 -6.05 8.24
CA THR A 19 -31.00 -4.72 8.73
C THR A 19 -30.32 -4.50 10.07
N LYS A 20 -29.00 -4.25 10.06
CA LYS A 20 -28.35 -3.62 11.20
C LYS A 20 -28.67 -2.13 11.12
N LYS A 21 -29.61 -1.68 11.95
CA LYS A 21 -29.79 -0.27 12.27
C LYS A 21 -28.47 0.23 12.87
N CYS A 22 -27.64 0.88 12.07
CA CYS A 22 -26.55 1.70 12.58
C CYS A 22 -27.20 2.98 13.14
N VAL A 23 -27.46 2.96 14.44
CA VAL A 23 -27.70 4.18 15.22
C VAL A 23 -26.46 5.03 15.08
N LYS A 24 -26.60 6.22 14.48
CA LYS A 24 -25.54 7.22 14.42
C LYS A 24 -25.25 7.70 15.84
N PRO A 25 -24.02 7.58 16.37
CA PRO A 25 -23.65 8.36 17.54
C PRO A 25 -23.41 9.80 17.08
N THR A 26 -24.35 10.68 17.40
CA THR A 26 -24.14 12.12 17.42
C THR A 26 -23.17 12.41 18.57
N LEU A 27 -21.86 12.38 18.29
CA LEU A 27 -20.88 12.91 19.21
C LEU A 27 -20.64 14.38 18.87
N LEU A 28 -21.18 15.20 19.76
CA LEU A 28 -20.94 16.62 19.89
C LEU A 28 -19.44 16.92 19.83
N LEU A 29 -19.11 17.93 19.02
CA LEU A 29 -17.92 18.75 19.18
C LEU A 29 -17.74 19.10 20.66
N SER A 30 -16.54 18.89 21.19
CA SER A 30 -15.79 19.97 21.85
C SER A 30 -14.46 19.47 22.45
N ILE A 31 -13.43 20.31 22.26
CA ILE A 31 -12.37 20.61 23.21
C ILE A 31 -11.01 19.87 23.08
N VAL A 32 -10.00 20.75 23.03
CA VAL A 32 -8.53 20.68 23.12
C VAL A 32 -7.71 19.97 22.04
N GLY A 33 -6.84 20.79 21.42
CA GLY A 33 -5.67 20.33 20.71
C GLY A 33 -4.78 19.46 21.59
N SER A 34 -4.26 18.41 20.98
CA SER A 34 -3.18 17.62 21.51
C SER A 34 -2.24 17.31 20.35
N SER A 35 -1.00 17.75 20.53
CA SER A 35 0.15 17.55 19.66
C SER A 35 0.36 16.07 19.33
N TYR A 36 0.29 15.73 18.05
CA TYR A 36 0.61 14.38 17.58
C TYR A 36 2.13 14.23 17.43
N ASP A 37 2.81 13.97 18.53
CA ASP A 37 4.11 13.30 18.55
C ASP A 37 3.89 11.88 19.11
N THR A 38 3.61 10.91 18.23
CA THR A 38 3.76 9.47 18.51
C THR A 38 3.53 8.68 17.22
N CYS A 39 4.59 8.40 16.47
CA CYS A 39 4.60 7.27 15.53
C CYS A 39 6.03 6.82 15.17
N LEU A 40 6.86 6.65 16.20
CA LEU A 40 8.14 5.94 16.10
C LEU A 40 8.18 4.97 17.27
N ASN A 41 7.80 3.72 17.01
CA ASN A 41 8.14 2.48 17.72
C ASN A 41 6.96 1.51 17.65
N GLY A 42 7.02 0.57 16.70
CA GLY A 42 5.99 -0.44 16.58
C GLY A 42 6.27 -1.46 15.49
N MET A 43 7.51 -1.95 15.36
CA MET A 43 7.76 -3.10 14.49
C MET A 43 8.94 -3.94 14.95
N LEU A 44 8.74 -4.63 16.07
CA LEU A 44 9.58 -5.74 16.50
C LEU A 44 8.67 -6.75 17.17
N ILE A 45 8.78 -8.01 16.72
CA ILE A 45 8.23 -9.29 17.21
C ILE A 45 7.49 -10.02 16.09
N LEU A 46 8.20 -10.94 15.44
CA LEU A 46 7.62 -12.18 14.91
C LEU A 46 8.73 -13.21 14.70
N GLN A 47 9.09 -13.90 15.78
CA GLN A 47 9.63 -15.26 15.72
C GLN A 47 8.92 -16.09 16.78
N GLN A 48 8.16 -17.11 16.35
CA GLN A 48 7.97 -18.35 17.09
C GLN A 48 7.31 -19.45 16.24
N LYS A 49 8.11 -20.49 15.97
CA LYS A 49 7.85 -21.95 16.02
C LYS A 49 6.47 -22.53 15.61
N LYS A 50 6.56 -23.37 14.55
CA LYS A 50 6.23 -24.82 14.48
C LYS A 50 4.78 -25.28 14.73
N SER A 51 4.15 -25.87 13.69
CA SER A 51 3.87 -27.33 13.65
C SER A 51 3.08 -27.80 12.41
N LYS A 52 3.64 -28.86 11.79
CA LYS A 52 3.01 -30.08 11.24
C LYS A 52 1.61 -30.01 10.62
N ALA A 53 1.55 -30.05 9.28
CA ALA A 53 0.36 -30.46 8.54
C ALA A 53 0.63 -31.79 7.81
N ARG A 54 -0.24 -32.78 8.04
CA ARG A 54 -0.31 -34.08 7.35
C ARG A 54 -0.61 -33.85 5.87
N LYS A 55 0.04 -34.61 4.99
CA LYS A 55 -0.40 -34.81 3.60
C LYS A 55 -0.75 -36.28 3.39
N GLU A 56 -1.85 -36.46 2.68
CA GLU A 56 -2.58 -37.69 2.37
C GLU A 56 -1.91 -38.51 1.25
N SER A 57 -2.19 -39.82 1.22
CA SER A 57 -2.26 -40.67 0.00
C SER A 57 -2.75 -42.05 0.43
N SER A 58 -3.97 -42.44 0.06
CA SER A 58 -4.35 -43.23 -1.13
C SER A 58 -4.07 -44.73 -1.00
N THR A 59 -5.00 -45.44 -0.38
CA THR A 59 -5.06 -46.91 -0.41
C THR A 59 -5.96 -47.33 -1.57
N THR A 60 -5.36 -47.60 -2.72
CA THR A 60 -6.01 -48.30 -3.84
C THR A 60 -5.47 -49.72 -3.90
N SER A 61 -6.39 -50.67 -3.78
CA SER A 61 -6.20 -52.11 -3.87
C SER A 61 -5.65 -52.56 -5.23
N SER A 62 -4.82 -53.60 -5.20
CA SER A 62 -4.27 -54.34 -6.35
C SER A 62 -5.35 -54.91 -7.29
N PRO A 63 -5.00 -55.12 -8.58
CA PRO A 63 -4.94 -56.49 -9.11
C PRO A 63 -3.70 -56.71 -10.02
N SER A 64 -3.00 -57.83 -9.83
CA SER A 64 -2.97 -59.00 -10.74
C SER A 64 -2.17 -58.81 -12.04
N THR A 65 -1.12 -59.62 -12.18
CA THR A 65 -0.31 -59.84 -13.40
C THR A 65 -1.16 -60.33 -14.58
N PRO A 66 -0.67 -60.15 -15.83
CA PRO A 66 -0.22 -61.34 -16.56
C PRO A 66 1.05 -61.16 -17.42
N ASP A 67 1.47 -62.32 -17.93
CA ASP A 67 2.72 -62.79 -18.54
C ASP A 67 3.33 -62.08 -19.76
N CYS A 68 4.67 -62.25 -19.84
CA CYS A 68 5.59 -62.46 -20.98
C CYS A 68 5.31 -61.88 -22.38
N VAL A 69 6.29 -61.13 -22.93
CA VAL A 69 6.92 -61.43 -24.26
C VAL A 69 8.38 -60.95 -24.28
N VAL A 70 9.29 -61.83 -24.70
CA VAL A 70 10.73 -61.64 -24.95
C VAL A 70 10.94 -60.88 -26.27
N LEU A 71 11.80 -59.85 -26.29
CA LEU A 71 12.50 -59.46 -27.53
C LEU A 71 13.94 -59.02 -27.24
N GLU A 72 14.82 -59.56 -28.06
CA GLU A 72 16.27 -59.72 -27.91
C GLU A 72 17.11 -58.43 -28.10
N LYS A 73 18.38 -58.57 -27.69
CA LYS A 73 19.57 -57.83 -28.16
C LYS A 73 19.71 -56.38 -27.71
N SER A 74 19.99 -56.22 -26.42
CA SER A 74 20.98 -55.23 -25.98
C SER A 74 21.94 -55.96 -25.06
N GLU A 75 23.24 -55.90 -25.38
CA GLU A 75 24.38 -56.32 -24.56
C GLU A 75 24.00 -56.37 -23.07
N PHE A 76 23.98 -57.57 -22.48
CA PHE A 76 23.71 -57.76 -21.05
C PHE A 76 24.85 -57.15 -20.23
N GLN A 77 24.83 -55.82 -20.14
CA GLN A 77 25.63 -55.05 -19.23
C GLN A 77 25.19 -55.50 -17.84
N ARG A 78 26.03 -56.32 -17.20
CA ARG A 78 25.79 -56.83 -15.85
C ARG A 78 25.33 -55.64 -14.99
N PRO A 79 24.22 -55.76 -14.23
CA PRO A 79 23.72 -54.67 -13.43
C PRO A 79 24.86 -54.12 -12.59
N ILE A 80 25.13 -52.82 -12.78
CA ILE A 80 26.24 -52.12 -12.15
C ILE A 80 26.13 -52.37 -10.66
N GLY A 81 27.11 -53.10 -10.12
CA GLY A 81 27.10 -53.49 -8.72
C GLY A 81 26.92 -52.26 -7.82
N ARG A 82 26.28 -52.45 -6.66
CA ARG A 82 26.01 -51.37 -5.70
C ARG A 82 27.26 -50.52 -5.37
N LYS A 83 28.46 -51.12 -5.46
CA LYS A 83 29.76 -50.43 -5.29
C LYS A 83 30.10 -49.49 -6.45
N THR A 84 29.97 -49.94 -7.69
CA THR A 84 30.29 -49.13 -8.88
C THR A 84 29.23 -48.06 -9.13
N ALA A 85 27.95 -48.33 -8.85
CA ALA A 85 26.89 -47.32 -8.93
C ALA A 85 27.14 -46.16 -7.95
N LYS A 86 27.53 -46.49 -6.70
CA LYS A 86 27.86 -45.50 -5.67
C LYS A 86 29.13 -44.71 -6.02
N GLU A 87 30.11 -45.33 -6.68
CA GLU A 87 31.31 -44.64 -7.15
C GLU A 87 30.98 -43.66 -8.30
N MET A 88 30.17 -44.07 -9.26
CA MET A 88 29.73 -43.22 -10.37
C MET A 88 28.87 -42.06 -9.87
N GLU A 89 28.00 -42.28 -8.89
CA GLU A 89 27.24 -41.22 -8.23
C GLU A 89 28.15 -40.25 -7.47
N LYS A 90 29.18 -40.76 -6.77
CA LYS A 90 30.17 -39.92 -6.07
C LYS A 90 31.03 -39.11 -7.05
N LYS A 91 31.40 -39.67 -8.21
CA LYS A 91 32.13 -38.96 -9.27
C LYS A 91 31.26 -37.87 -9.90
N ARG A 92 29.99 -38.16 -10.21
CA ARG A 92 29.02 -37.15 -10.70
C ARG A 92 28.83 -36.01 -9.71
N LYS A 93 28.73 -36.30 -8.40
CA LYS A 93 28.64 -35.28 -7.34
C LYS A 93 29.90 -34.43 -7.20
N ARG A 94 31.08 -34.98 -7.50
CA ARG A 94 32.36 -34.26 -7.43
C ARG A 94 32.59 -33.34 -8.62
N MET A 95 32.17 -33.74 -9.83
CA MET A 95 32.29 -32.88 -11.02
C MET A 95 31.21 -31.79 -11.10
N GLY A 96 30.14 -31.89 -10.29
CA GLY A 96 29.10 -30.85 -10.22
C GLY A 96 29.37 -29.75 -9.20
N ASN A 97 30.58 -29.66 -8.64
CA ASN A 97 30.93 -28.70 -7.59
C ASN A 97 32.00 -27.68 -7.99
N GLU A 98 32.31 -27.58 -9.29
CA GLU A 98 32.89 -26.37 -9.90
C GLU A 98 31.74 -25.44 -10.33
N TYR A 99 30.92 -25.01 -9.36
CA TYR A 99 30.12 -23.82 -9.58
C TYR A 99 30.99 -22.65 -9.15
N ASP A 100 31.39 -21.87 -10.14
CA ASP A 100 32.09 -20.61 -9.99
C ASP A 100 31.39 -19.76 -8.91
N ASP A 101 32.04 -19.57 -7.77
CA ASP A 101 31.50 -18.89 -6.57
C ASP A 101 31.07 -17.43 -6.90
N ASN A 102 31.57 -16.91 -8.02
CA ASN A 102 31.23 -15.63 -8.61
C ASN A 102 29.75 -15.47 -8.99
N GLY A 103 29.09 -16.54 -9.46
CA GLY A 103 27.70 -16.44 -9.93
C GLY A 103 26.70 -16.18 -8.79
N SER A 104 26.94 -16.79 -7.63
CA SER A 104 26.08 -16.63 -6.45
C SER A 104 26.25 -15.24 -5.81
N ALA A 105 27.48 -14.73 -5.78
CA ALA A 105 27.79 -13.38 -5.30
C ALA A 105 27.17 -12.30 -6.18
N ALA A 106 27.25 -12.46 -7.51
CA ALA A 106 26.65 -11.52 -8.46
C ALA A 106 25.12 -11.41 -8.31
N ILE A 107 24.42 -12.53 -8.04
CA ILE A 107 22.98 -12.52 -7.78
C ILE A 107 22.65 -11.75 -6.50
N LEU A 108 23.42 -11.94 -5.43
CA LEU A 108 23.21 -11.22 -4.17
C LEU A 108 23.49 -9.72 -4.32
N GLU A 109 24.48 -9.35 -5.13
CA GLU A 109 24.77 -7.95 -5.44
C GLU A 109 23.64 -7.30 -6.24
N GLN A 110 23.12 -7.99 -7.27
CA GLN A 110 21.97 -7.52 -8.04
C GLN A 110 20.74 -7.31 -7.14
N MET A 111 20.45 -8.26 -6.25
CA MET A 111 19.34 -8.11 -5.29
C MET A 111 19.49 -6.90 -4.37
N ARG A 112 20.73 -6.53 -3.99
CA ARG A 112 20.99 -5.33 -3.18
C ARG A 112 20.80 -4.07 -4.01
N ALA A 113 21.28 -4.06 -5.24
CA ALA A 113 21.10 -2.95 -6.17
C ALA A 113 19.61 -2.67 -6.43
N ASP A 114 18.84 -3.70 -6.76
CA ASP A 114 17.39 -3.60 -7.01
C ASP A 114 16.63 -3.05 -5.79
N GLN A 115 17.00 -3.50 -4.58
CA GLN A 115 16.41 -2.98 -3.34
C GLN A 115 16.74 -1.51 -3.10
N LEU A 116 17.97 -1.09 -3.41
CA LEU A 116 18.40 0.29 -3.27
C LEU A 116 17.66 1.19 -4.27
N GLU A 117 17.55 0.75 -5.52
CA GLU A 117 16.82 1.48 -6.56
C GLU A 117 15.33 1.58 -6.23
N SER A 118 14.70 0.48 -5.79
CA SER A 118 13.30 0.49 -5.35
C SER A 118 13.05 1.43 -4.16
N ARG A 119 14.01 1.57 -3.23
CA ARG A 119 13.93 2.56 -2.14
C ARG A 119 14.08 3.99 -2.67
N LYS A 120 15.00 4.20 -3.61
CA LYS A 120 15.24 5.51 -4.23
C LYS A 120 13.99 6.01 -4.95
N GLN A 121 13.38 5.19 -5.79
CA GLN A 121 12.15 5.52 -6.50
C GLN A 121 10.99 5.86 -5.55
N ARG A 122 10.82 5.08 -4.47
CA ARG A 122 9.80 5.37 -3.45
C ARG A 122 10.06 6.69 -2.72
N ASN A 123 11.31 6.99 -2.42
CA ASN A 123 11.69 8.24 -1.77
C ASN A 123 11.50 9.44 -2.69
N GLU A 124 11.89 9.33 -3.96
CA GLU A 124 11.67 10.36 -4.99
C GLU A 124 10.18 10.64 -5.14
N HIS A 125 9.36 9.59 -5.30
CA HIS A 125 7.91 9.74 -5.38
C HIS A 125 7.30 10.40 -4.12
N LEU A 126 7.78 10.02 -2.92
CA LEU A 126 7.35 10.65 -1.68
C LEU A 126 7.75 12.14 -1.63
N GLN A 127 8.96 12.48 -2.08
CA GLN A 127 9.43 13.85 -2.14
C GLN A 127 8.60 14.69 -3.12
N GLU A 128 8.27 14.15 -4.29
CA GLU A 128 7.39 14.80 -5.27
C GLU A 128 6.01 15.08 -4.67
N MET A 129 5.41 14.11 -3.98
CA MET A 129 4.12 14.28 -3.31
C MET A 129 4.17 15.36 -2.23
N ILE A 130 5.25 15.41 -1.44
CA ILE A 130 5.45 16.46 -0.43
C ILE A 130 5.62 17.83 -1.10
N GLN A 131 6.37 17.92 -2.20
CA GLN A 131 6.58 19.17 -2.92
C GLN A 131 5.27 19.69 -3.51
N LEU A 132 4.48 18.83 -4.15
CA LEU A 132 3.17 19.20 -4.69
C LEU A 132 2.21 19.67 -3.58
N ALA A 133 2.21 18.99 -2.43
CA ALA A 133 1.40 19.41 -1.28
C ALA A 133 1.81 20.80 -0.78
N LYS A 134 3.11 21.06 -0.63
CA LYS A 134 3.65 22.37 -0.24
C LYS A 134 3.33 23.46 -1.26
N GLU A 135 3.43 23.16 -2.55
CA GLU A 135 3.12 24.12 -3.61
C GLU A 135 1.64 24.49 -3.60
N ARG A 136 0.76 23.50 -3.39
CA ARG A 136 -0.68 23.72 -3.25
C ARG A 136 -0.98 24.59 -2.03
N GLU A 137 -0.43 24.25 -0.88
CA GLU A 137 -0.61 25.02 0.37
C GLU A 137 -0.13 26.46 0.21
N ASN A 138 1.03 26.68 -0.44
CA ASN A 138 1.54 28.02 -0.68
C ASN A 138 0.66 28.82 -1.65
N ARG A 139 0.07 28.17 -2.66
CA ARG A 139 -0.91 28.84 -3.54
C ARG A 139 -2.17 29.22 -2.77
N GLU A 140 -2.65 28.35 -1.89
CA GLU A 140 -3.83 28.60 -1.07
C GLU A 140 -3.59 29.75 -0.09
N LYS A 141 -2.49 29.74 0.67
CA LYS A 141 -2.09 30.84 1.55
C LYS A 141 -2.00 32.19 0.83
N ARG A 142 -1.50 32.20 -0.41
CA ARG A 142 -1.45 33.43 -1.23
C ARG A 142 -2.84 33.91 -1.65
N ARG A 143 -3.80 33.01 -1.87
CA ARG A 143 -5.19 33.39 -2.16
C ARG A 143 -5.88 33.92 -0.92
N GLU A 144 -5.77 33.20 0.20
CA GLU A 144 -6.32 33.62 1.48
C GLU A 144 -5.79 35.01 1.90
N ALA A 145 -4.49 35.26 1.75
CA ALA A 145 -3.91 36.57 2.05
C ALA A 145 -4.52 37.69 1.19
N LYS A 146 -4.72 37.44 -0.11
CA LYS A 146 -5.36 38.41 -1.02
C LYS A 146 -6.82 38.64 -0.65
N GLU A 147 -7.56 37.57 -0.36
CA GLU A 147 -8.97 37.67 0.05
C GLU A 147 -9.11 38.45 1.37
N GLN A 148 -8.20 38.25 2.31
CA GLN A 148 -8.12 39.04 3.54
C GLN A 148 -7.80 40.51 3.26
N ASP A 149 -6.83 40.80 2.39
CA ASP A 149 -6.48 42.17 2.02
C ASP A 149 -7.64 42.90 1.32
N GLU A 150 -8.38 42.20 0.45
CA GLU A 150 -9.58 42.70 -0.22
C GLU A 150 -10.73 42.95 0.76
N ALA A 151 -10.97 42.02 1.69
CA ALA A 151 -11.98 42.18 2.74
C ALA A 151 -11.65 43.36 3.66
N ASP A 152 -10.39 43.48 4.08
CA ASP A 152 -9.90 44.60 4.88
C ASP A 152 -10.03 45.93 4.11
N ALA A 153 -9.69 45.96 2.82
CA ALA A 153 -9.84 47.15 1.97
C ALA A 153 -11.31 47.59 1.87
N LYS A 154 -12.24 46.62 1.75
CA LYS A 154 -13.67 46.90 1.74
C LYS A 154 -14.14 47.53 3.06
N ILE A 155 -13.68 47.02 4.20
CA ILE A 155 -13.99 47.60 5.51
C ILE A 155 -13.43 49.01 5.63
N MET A 156 -12.19 49.23 5.18
CA MET A 156 -11.55 50.55 5.21
C MET A 156 -12.28 51.58 4.34
N ALA A 157 -12.76 51.18 3.16
CA ALA A 157 -13.46 52.04 2.21
C ALA A 157 -14.94 52.31 2.56
N MET A 158 -15.51 51.60 3.53
CA MET A 158 -16.91 51.76 3.89
C MET A 158 -17.17 53.11 4.54
N ASP A 159 -18.09 53.88 3.94
CA ASP A 159 -18.61 55.11 4.51
C ASP A 159 -19.59 54.79 5.63
N THR A 160 -19.44 55.48 6.76
CA THR A 160 -20.23 55.30 7.97
C THR A 160 -21.13 56.51 8.26
N SER A 161 -21.19 57.50 7.36
CA SER A 161 -21.96 58.73 7.52
C SER A 161 -23.47 58.52 7.69
N SER A 162 -24.01 57.43 7.12
CA SER A 162 -25.42 57.08 7.17
C SER A 162 -25.78 56.01 8.21
N MET A 163 -24.82 55.58 9.03
CA MET A 163 -24.98 54.47 9.99
C MET A 163 -25.29 54.98 11.40
N GLY A 164 -25.85 54.12 12.26
CA GLY A 164 -26.10 54.46 13.67
C GLY A 164 -24.82 54.51 14.50
N ASP A 165 -24.82 55.23 15.62
CA ASP A 165 -23.63 55.44 16.47
C ASP A 165 -22.90 54.13 16.85
N ILE A 166 -23.66 53.07 17.15
CA ILE A 166 -23.13 51.76 17.51
C ILE A 166 -22.39 51.10 16.32
N GLU A 167 -22.94 51.21 15.12
CA GLU A 167 -22.35 50.63 13.91
C GLU A 167 -21.09 51.40 13.50
N VAL A 168 -21.12 52.73 13.65
CA VAL A 168 -19.97 53.61 13.43
C VAL A 168 -18.81 53.21 14.35
N GLU A 169 -19.08 53.00 15.65
CA GLU A 169 -18.05 52.56 16.61
C GLU A 169 -17.46 51.19 16.25
N TYR A 170 -18.30 50.24 15.81
CA TYR A 170 -17.85 48.94 15.34
C TYR A 170 -16.87 49.05 14.17
N PHE A 171 -17.23 49.79 13.11
CA PHE A 171 -16.37 49.92 11.94
C PHE A 171 -15.10 50.70 12.24
N ASN A 172 -15.16 51.74 13.08
CA ASN A 172 -13.97 52.48 13.50
C ASN A 172 -13.00 51.59 14.29
N SER A 173 -13.52 50.76 15.19
CA SER A 173 -12.73 49.78 15.93
C SER A 173 -12.09 48.75 14.98
N ARG A 174 -12.86 48.25 14.01
CA ARG A 174 -12.37 47.29 13.03
C ARG A 174 -11.30 47.87 12.10
N LYS A 175 -11.48 49.10 11.62
CA LYS A 175 -10.49 49.84 10.82
C LYS A 175 -9.17 50.00 11.60
N ARG A 176 -9.25 50.31 12.91
CA ARG A 176 -8.07 50.43 13.78
C ARG A 176 -7.32 49.11 13.92
N GLU A 177 -8.05 48.01 14.16
CA GLU A 177 -7.47 46.66 14.25
C GLU A 177 -6.74 46.26 12.95
N ILE A 178 -7.34 46.55 11.79
CA ILE A 178 -6.74 46.28 10.47
C ILE A 178 -5.42 47.04 10.31
N ILE A 179 -5.38 48.32 10.69
CA ILE A 179 -4.15 49.14 10.63
C ILE A 179 -3.06 48.55 11.53
N GLU A 180 -3.41 48.14 12.75
CA GLU A 180 -2.46 47.56 13.70
C GLU A 180 -1.89 46.23 13.18
N ARG A 181 -2.76 45.35 12.66
CA ARG A 181 -2.35 44.08 12.05
C ARG A 181 -1.36 44.31 10.89
N ARG A 182 -1.67 45.24 9.99
CA ARG A 182 -0.78 45.60 8.86
C ARG A 182 0.57 46.14 9.34
N ARG A 183 0.60 46.97 10.39
CA ARG A 183 1.86 47.46 11.01
C ARG A 183 2.71 46.33 11.59
N ALA A 184 2.07 45.36 12.24
CA ALA A 184 2.76 44.19 12.80
C ALA A 184 3.39 43.31 11.70
N HIS A 185 2.74 43.19 10.53
CA HIS A 185 3.28 42.46 9.39
C HIS A 185 4.47 43.16 8.71
N VAL A 186 4.45 44.49 8.61
CA VAL A 186 5.56 45.26 8.00
C VAL A 186 6.81 45.26 8.89
N SER A 187 6.64 45.09 10.21
CA SER A 187 7.75 45.09 11.18
C SER A 187 8.48 43.73 11.32
N ARG A 188 8.11 42.71 10.55
CA ARG A 188 8.76 41.38 10.53
C ARG A 188 9.61 41.19 9.30
#